data_AF-A0A662K921-F1
#
_entry.id   AF-A0A662K921-F1
#
_cell.length_a   1.000
_cell.length_b   1.000
_cell.length_c   1.000
_cell.angle_alpha   90.00
_cell.angle_beta   90.00
_cell.angle_gamma   90.00
#
_symmetry.space_group_name_H-M   'P 1'
#
loop_
_entity.id
_entity.type
_entity.pdbx_description
1 polymer ?
#
loop_
_entity_poly.entity_id
_entity_poly.type
_entity_poly.pdbx_seq_one_letter_code
_entity_poly.pdbx_strand_id
1 'polypeptide(L)'
;TLLFENSGKLTDHTKRVVKLAKTILDVRDEDINGDYLIAGALLHDVGKLLEYEEVDGRYVKSSYGKKFRHPVSGALLARELGLPDEVVLIIYAHSHEGDKLERSPEAVIVNHCDFIDFEIKKSLV
;
A
#
# COMPACT_ATOMS: atom_id res chain seq x y z
N THR A 1 5.24 -5.70 -7.47
CA THR A 1 3.80 -6.00 -7.25
C THR A 1 3.59 -7.49 -7.54
N LEU A 2 2.40 -8.06 -7.33
CA LEU A 2 2.10 -9.47 -7.67
C LEU A 2 1.02 -9.58 -8.76
N LEU A 3 0.72 -8.47 -9.42
CA LEU A 3 -0.49 -8.31 -10.23
C LEU A 3 -0.29 -8.61 -11.72
N PHE A 4 0.96 -8.61 -12.19
CA PHE A 4 1.32 -8.94 -13.57
C PHE A 4 2.70 -9.57 -13.63
N GLU A 5 2.97 -10.30 -14.71
CA GLU A 5 4.24 -10.98 -14.95
C GLU A 5 5.39 -9.96 -15.00
N ASN A 6 6.55 -10.29 -14.43
CA ASN A 6 7.72 -9.39 -14.36
C ASN A 6 7.50 -8.07 -13.58
N SER A 7 6.46 -7.96 -12.75
CA SER A 7 6.20 -6.79 -11.90
C SER A 7 7.22 -6.53 -10.77
N GLY A 8 8.21 -7.42 -10.61
CA GLY A 8 9.29 -7.32 -9.63
C GLY A 8 8.87 -7.59 -8.18
N LYS A 9 9.82 -7.56 -7.26
CA LYS A 9 9.58 -7.89 -5.84
C LYS A 9 8.65 -6.85 -5.19
N LEU A 10 7.79 -7.33 -4.28
CA LEU A 10 6.94 -6.46 -3.47
C LEU A 10 7.76 -5.42 -2.71
N THR A 11 8.88 -5.84 -2.10
CA THR A 11 9.78 -4.94 -1.35
C THR A 11 10.38 -3.83 -2.20
N ASP A 12 10.64 -4.08 -3.49
CA ASP A 12 11.21 -3.06 -4.37
C ASP A 12 10.15 -2.03 -4.76
N HIS A 13 8.91 -2.47 -4.92
CA HIS A 13 7.76 -1.58 -5.09
C HIS A 13 7.55 -0.71 -3.85
N THR A 14 7.47 -1.31 -2.66
CA THR A 14 7.34 -0.56 -1.38
C THR A 14 8.44 0.49 -1.23
N LYS A 15 9.70 0.15 -1.53
CA LYS A 15 10.82 1.11 -1.48
C LYS A 15 10.64 2.28 -2.44
N ARG A 16 10.09 2.05 -3.64
CA ARG A 16 9.82 3.13 -4.61
C ARG A 16 8.68 4.01 -4.16
N VAL A 17 7.59 3.44 -3.66
CA VAL A 17 6.44 4.19 -3.10
C VAL A 17 6.90 5.08 -1.94
N VAL A 18 7.69 4.55 -1.00
CA VAL A 18 8.26 5.32 0.12
C VAL A 18 9.13 6.48 -0.37
N LYS A 19 9.98 6.25 -1.37
CA LYS A 19 10.81 7.31 -1.96
C LYS A 19 9.98 8.40 -2.63
N LEU A 20 8.95 8.01 -3.41
CA LEU A 20 8.04 8.96 -4.05
C LEU A 20 7.28 9.79 -3.01
N ALA A 21 6.73 9.14 -1.97
CA ALA A 21 6.04 9.80 -0.88
C ALA A 21 6.97 10.77 -0.12
N LYS A 22 8.20 10.37 0.16
CA LYS A 22 9.21 11.24 0.78
C LYS A 22 9.55 12.45 -0.11
N THR A 23 9.70 12.25 -1.43
CA THR A 23 9.93 13.38 -2.34
C THR A 23 8.78 14.38 -2.30
N ILE A 24 7.53 13.90 -2.23
CA ILE A 24 6.36 14.78 -2.10
C ILE A 24 6.43 15.53 -0.77
N LEU A 25 6.69 14.84 0.34
CA LEU A 25 6.86 15.48 1.65
C LEU A 25 7.94 16.57 1.63
N ASP A 26 9.08 16.31 0.98
CA ASP A 26 10.21 17.24 0.92
C ASP A 26 9.92 18.52 0.10
N VAL A 27 8.90 18.52 -0.77
CA VAL A 27 8.57 19.67 -1.66
C VAL A 27 7.28 20.39 -1.33
N ARG A 28 6.51 19.89 -0.36
CA ARG A 28 5.25 20.48 0.08
C ARG A 28 5.45 21.34 1.32
N ASP A 29 4.69 22.43 1.41
CA ASP A 29 4.72 23.36 2.54
C ASP A 29 3.61 23.07 3.56
N GLU A 30 2.63 22.22 3.20
CA GLU A 30 1.54 21.83 4.08
C GLU A 30 2.01 20.96 5.25
N ASP A 31 1.32 21.06 6.38
CA ASP A 31 1.58 20.25 7.57
C ASP A 31 1.13 18.80 7.33
N ILE A 32 2.07 17.99 6.86
CA ILE A 32 1.89 16.56 6.61
C ILE A 32 2.71 15.80 7.65
N ASN A 33 2.11 14.83 8.33
CA ASN A 33 2.83 14.03 9.30
C ASN A 33 3.76 13.05 8.58
N GLY A 34 5.06 13.37 8.54
CA GLY A 34 6.07 12.57 7.87
C GLY A 34 6.20 11.14 8.42
N ASP A 35 6.06 10.95 9.73
CA ASP A 35 6.16 9.62 10.34
C ASP A 35 4.99 8.73 9.92
N TYR A 36 3.77 9.28 9.94
CA TYR A 36 2.58 8.56 9.50
C TYR A 36 2.62 8.28 7.99
N LEU A 37 3.06 9.25 7.18
CA LEU A 37 3.23 9.06 5.75
C LEU A 37 4.19 7.92 5.43
N ILE A 38 5.38 7.92 6.05
CA ILE A 38 6.40 6.91 5.78
C ILE A 38 5.98 5.54 6.33
N ALA A 39 5.39 5.47 7.52
CA ALA A 39 4.86 4.23 8.09
C ALA A 39 3.74 3.65 7.19
N GLY A 40 2.80 4.49 6.78
CA GLY A 40 1.72 4.11 5.87
C GLY A 40 2.24 3.64 4.51
N ALA A 41 3.21 4.34 3.92
CA ALA A 41 3.84 3.94 2.66
C ALA A 41 4.61 2.61 2.77
N LEU A 42 5.28 2.35 3.90
CA LEU A 42 5.97 1.08 4.14
C LEU A 42 4.99 -0.10 4.27
N LEU A 43 3.81 0.14 4.83
CA LEU A 43 2.86 -0.90 5.23
C LEU A 43 1.64 -1.03 4.31
N HIS A 44 1.41 -0.12 3.36
CA HIS A 44 0.18 -0.07 2.55
C HIS A 44 -0.19 -1.43 1.94
N ASP A 45 0.83 -2.18 1.52
CA ASP A 45 0.70 -3.45 0.81
C ASP A 45 0.92 -4.70 1.70
N VAL A 46 1.10 -4.54 3.03
CA VAL A 46 1.44 -5.64 3.94
C VAL A 46 0.39 -6.77 3.92
N GLY A 47 -0.87 -6.41 3.67
CA GLY A 47 -1.96 -7.36 3.55
C GLY A 47 -1.83 -8.33 2.37
N LYS A 48 -0.93 -8.09 1.40
CA LYS A 48 -0.65 -9.03 0.30
C LYS A 48 -0.10 -10.37 0.80
N LEU A 49 0.60 -10.36 1.94
CA LEU A 49 1.09 -11.57 2.61
C LEU A 49 -0.05 -12.44 3.17
N LEU A 50 -1.23 -11.85 3.37
CA LEU A 50 -2.45 -12.56 3.77
C LEU A 50 -3.36 -12.84 2.56
N GLU A 51 -3.35 -11.96 1.55
CA GLU A 51 -4.19 -12.11 0.36
C GLU A 51 -3.70 -13.23 -0.57
N TYR A 52 -2.38 -13.46 -0.61
CA TYR A 52 -1.77 -14.47 -1.46
C TYR A 52 -1.04 -15.52 -0.62
N GLU A 53 -0.99 -16.75 -1.14
CA GLU A 53 -0.20 -17.84 -0.59
C GLU A 53 0.63 -18.50 -1.70
N GLU A 54 1.77 -19.09 -1.33
CA GLU A 54 2.59 -19.86 -2.26
C GLU A 54 2.14 -21.33 -2.26
N VAL A 55 1.80 -21.84 -3.45
CA VAL A 55 1.48 -23.26 -3.67
C VAL A 55 2.31 -23.72 -4.86
N ASP A 56 3.16 -24.73 -4.65
CA ASP A 56 4.02 -25.33 -5.67
C ASP A 56 4.84 -24.30 -6.48
N GLY A 57 5.43 -23.31 -5.78
CA GLY A 57 6.26 -22.26 -6.39
C GLY A 57 5.48 -21.17 -7.13
N ARG A 58 4.14 -21.14 -7.02
CA ARG A 58 3.28 -20.12 -7.63
C ARG A 58 2.47 -19.40 -6.56
N TYR A 59 2.35 -18.08 -6.70
CA TYR A 59 1.47 -17.29 -5.84
C TYR A 59 0.03 -17.36 -6.34
N VAL A 60 -0.87 -17.81 -5.47
CA VAL A 60 -2.31 -17.89 -5.72
C VAL A 60 -3.08 -17.14 -4.66
N LYS A 61 -4.32 -16.75 -4.96
CA LYS A 61 -5.17 -16.05 -3.99
C LYS A 61 -5.58 -16.99 -2.86
N SER A 62 -5.28 -16.61 -1.62
CA SER A 62 -5.48 -17.46 -0.45
C SER A 62 -6.96 -17.61 -0.09
N SER A 63 -7.29 -18.61 0.73
CA SER A 63 -8.66 -18.75 1.28
C SER A 63 -9.13 -17.51 2.05
N TYR A 64 -8.20 -16.81 2.71
CA TYR A 64 -8.44 -15.56 3.40
C TYR A 64 -8.56 -14.38 2.42
N GLY A 65 -7.65 -14.29 1.45
CA GLY A 65 -7.62 -13.27 0.41
C GLY A 65 -8.86 -13.24 -0.48
N LYS A 66 -9.49 -14.40 -0.70
CA LYS A 66 -10.79 -14.50 -1.38
C LYS A 66 -11.92 -13.74 -0.66
N LYS A 67 -11.78 -13.48 0.63
CA LYS A 67 -12.77 -12.78 1.46
C LYS A 67 -12.35 -11.34 1.76
N PHE A 68 -11.06 -11.10 1.99
CA PHE A 68 -10.51 -9.82 2.40
C PHE A 68 -9.32 -9.43 1.52
N ARG A 69 -9.43 -8.31 0.80
CA ARG A 69 -8.33 -7.75 -0.01
C ARG A 69 -7.23 -7.18 0.88
N HIS A 70 -6.03 -7.01 0.32
CA HIS A 70 -4.86 -6.50 1.03
C HIS A 70 -5.04 -5.17 1.76
N PRO A 71 -5.83 -4.17 1.30
CA PRO A 71 -6.01 -2.93 2.05
C PRO A 71 -6.80 -3.18 3.34
N VAL A 72 -7.81 -4.06 3.28
CA VAL A 72 -8.63 -4.45 4.43
C VAL A 72 -7.81 -5.28 5.41
N SER A 73 -7.17 -6.35 4.92
CA SER A 73 -6.42 -7.26 5.78
C SER A 73 -5.19 -6.61 6.40
N GLY A 74 -4.49 -5.75 5.64
CA GLY A 74 -3.36 -4.97 6.12
C GLY A 74 -3.76 -3.98 7.22
N ALA A 75 -4.88 -3.27 7.02
CA ALA A 75 -5.39 -2.35 8.04
C ALA A 75 -5.83 -3.07 9.32
N LEU A 76 -6.49 -4.22 9.20
CA LEU A 76 -6.86 -5.05 10.36
C LEU A 76 -5.62 -5.51 11.14
N LEU A 77 -4.59 -5.99 10.44
CA LEU A 77 -3.34 -6.42 11.04
C LEU A 77 -2.62 -5.25 11.75
N ALA A 78 -2.53 -4.09 11.09
CA ALA A 78 -1.91 -2.90 11.68
C ALA A 78 -2.64 -2.46 12.96
N ARG A 79 -3.97 -2.46 12.95
CA ARG A 79 -4.78 -2.12 14.11
C ARG A 79 -4.61 -3.11 15.25
N GLU A 80 -4.57 -4.42 14.94
CA GLU A 80 -4.36 -5.48 15.95
C GLU A 80 -3.00 -5.34 16.65
N LEU A 81 -1.99 -4.83 15.94
CA LEU A 81 -0.65 -4.55 16.48
C LEU A 81 -0.54 -3.18 17.17
N GLY A 82 -1.64 -2.43 17.29
CA GLY A 82 -1.67 -1.15 18.00
C GLY A 82 -1.05 0.03 17.26
N LEU A 83 -1.01 -0.01 15.93
CA LEU A 83 -0.59 1.16 15.16
C LEU A 83 -1.64 2.29 15.27
N PRO A 84 -1.22 3.57 15.15
CA PRO A 84 -2.14 4.70 15.15
C PRO A 84 -3.20 4.59 14.05
N ASP A 85 -4.41 5.08 14.33
CA ASP A 85 -5.55 5.03 13.39
C ASP A 85 -5.24 5.77 12.08
N GLU A 86 -4.39 6.79 12.11
CA GLU A 86 -3.92 7.51 10.92
C GLU A 86 -3.13 6.60 9.98
N VAL A 87 -2.24 5.75 10.53
CA VAL A 87 -1.49 4.77 9.72
C VAL A 87 -2.42 3.66 9.22
N VAL A 88 -3.35 3.21 10.06
CA VAL A 88 -4.38 2.23 9.68
C VAL A 88 -5.23 2.77 8.53
N LEU A 89 -5.63 4.05 8.57
CA LEU A 89 -6.40 4.71 7.53
C LEU A 89 -5.62 4.79 6.21
N ILE A 90 -4.32 5.10 6.24
CA ILE A 90 -3.49 5.09 5.04
C ILE A 90 -3.49 3.70 4.40
N ILE A 91 -3.27 2.65 5.18
CA ILE A 91 -3.28 1.27 4.68
C ILE A 91 -4.67 0.90 4.14
N TYR A 92 -5.75 1.26 4.83
CA TYR A 92 -7.10 0.94 4.38
C TYR A 92 -7.47 1.68 3.08
N ALA A 93 -7.12 2.96 2.99
CA ALA A 93 -7.62 3.86 1.94
C ALA A 93 -6.68 4.02 0.74
N HIS A 94 -5.49 3.39 0.72
CA HIS A 94 -4.55 3.53 -0.40
C HIS A 94 -5.04 2.93 -1.73
N SER A 95 -6.13 2.15 -1.73
CA SER A 95 -6.73 1.53 -2.92
C SER A 95 -8.22 1.89 -3.03
N HIS A 96 -9.00 1.10 -3.78
CA HIS A 96 -10.42 1.33 -4.07
C HIS A 96 -11.32 1.42 -2.83
N GLU A 97 -10.95 0.81 -1.70
CA GLU A 97 -11.68 0.94 -0.44
C GLU A 97 -11.74 2.41 0.01
N GLY A 98 -10.74 3.22 -0.36
CA GLY A 98 -10.69 4.64 -0.06
C GLY A 98 -11.55 5.52 -0.98
N ASP A 99 -12.11 5.00 -2.08
CA ASP A 99 -12.80 5.83 -3.09
C ASP A 99 -14.10 6.47 -2.56
N LYS A 100 -14.66 5.92 -1.48
CA LYS A 100 -15.85 6.44 -0.80
C LYS A 100 -15.55 7.07 0.55
N LEU A 101 -14.28 7.24 0.89
CA LEU A 101 -13.84 7.81 2.16
C LEU A 101 -13.22 9.17 1.94
N GLU A 102 -13.20 9.97 3.00
CA GLU A 102 -12.31 11.12 3.07
C GLU A 102 -10.89 10.63 3.40
N ARG A 103 -9.99 10.70 2.41
CA ARG A 103 -8.58 10.37 2.60
C ARG A 103 -7.89 11.50 3.35
N SER A 104 -7.04 11.16 4.33
CA SER A 104 -6.09 12.13 4.88
C SER A 104 -5.08 12.58 3.80
N PRO A 105 -4.37 13.71 3.98
CA PRO A 105 -3.31 14.11 3.05
C PRO A 105 -2.28 13.00 2.80
N GLU A 106 -1.85 12.28 3.85
CA GLU A 106 -0.93 11.15 3.74
C GLU A 106 -1.52 10.01 2.91
N ALA A 107 -2.80 9.67 3.13
CA ALA A 107 -3.47 8.62 2.38
C ALA A 107 -3.64 8.97 0.90
N VAL A 108 -3.90 10.24 0.57
CA VAL A 108 -3.90 10.76 -0.80
C VAL A 108 -2.52 10.56 -1.44
N ILE A 109 -1.45 10.93 -0.73
CA ILE A 109 -0.08 10.78 -1.23
C ILE A 109 0.26 9.32 -1.48
N VAL A 110 -0.01 8.43 -0.52
CA VAL A 110 0.31 7.00 -0.68
C VAL A 110 -0.49 6.36 -1.81
N ASN A 111 -1.79 6.66 -1.93
CA ASN A 111 -2.62 6.20 -3.04
C ASN A 111 -2.01 6.61 -4.39
N HIS A 112 -1.70 7.89 -4.59
CA HIS A 112 -1.17 8.34 -5.87
C HIS A 112 0.25 7.82 -6.14
N CYS A 113 1.12 7.74 -5.14
CA CYS A 113 2.46 7.16 -5.29
C CYS A 113 2.42 5.67 -5.69
N ASP A 114 1.52 4.89 -5.08
CA ASP A 114 1.29 3.49 -5.44
C ASP A 114 0.85 3.36 -6.91
N PHE A 115 -0.18 4.10 -7.31
CA PHE A 115 -0.69 4.05 -8.68
C PHE A 115 0.32 4.57 -9.72
N ILE A 116 1.09 5.61 -9.40
CA ILE A 116 2.17 6.10 -10.29
C ILE A 116 3.22 5.01 -10.51
N ASP A 117 3.73 4.37 -9.45
CA ASP A 117 4.71 3.28 -9.59
C ASP A 117 4.14 2.10 -10.37
N PHE A 118 2.89 1.73 -10.06
CA PHE A 118 2.18 0.63 -10.70
C PHE A 118 1.98 0.87 -12.20
N GLU A 119 1.39 2.00 -12.59
CA GLU A 119 1.07 2.29 -13.99
C GLU A 119 2.34 2.47 -14.84
N ILE A 120 3.39 3.11 -14.31
CA ILE A 120 4.70 3.19 -15.00
C ILE A 120 5.27 1.79 -15.23
N LYS A 121 5.22 0.91 -14.23
CA LYS A 121 5.74 -0.45 -14.39
C LYS A 121 4.92 -1.28 -15.37
N LYS A 122 3.60 -1.13 -15.32
CA LYS A 122 2.66 -1.82 -16.20
C LYS A 122 2.79 -1.35 -17.66
N SER A 123 3.08 -0.07 -17.91
CA SER A 123 3.22 0.45 -19.29
C SER A 123 4.52 0.03 -19.99
N LEU A 124 5.47 -0.58 -19.25
CA LEU A 124 6.78 -0.98 -19.76
C LEU A 124 6.90 -2.49 -19.99
N VAL A 125 5.83 -3.25 -19.76
CA VAL A 125 5.74 -4.71 -19.95
C VAL A 125 4.59 -5.04 -20.89
#